data_AF-A0A970G8S9-F1
#
_entry.id   AF-A0A970G8S9-F1
#
_cell.length_a   1.000
_cell.length_b   1.000
_cell.length_c   1.000
_cell.angle_alpha   90.00
_cell.angle_beta   90.00
_cell.angle_gamma   90.00
#
_symmetry.space_group_name_H-M   'P 1'
#
loop_
_entity.id
_entity.type
_entity.pdbx_description
1 polymer ?
#
loop_
_entity_poly.entity_id
_entity_poly.type
_entity_poly.pdbx_seq_one_letter_code
_entity_poly.pdbx_strand_id
1 'polypeptide(L)'
;MFVGIELTVSTRWGYVHINQIEGDHEKLYVFNHPAAYGLSVKQILECIADVLQQYPVDAIENTHMGFLTPEFNDPRLNYPRIASDDSHDRLSCGRTWIELDCCRDKDTIIRQIKQGEFTCGYARG
;
A
#
# COMPACT_ATOMS: atom_id res chain seq x y z
N MET A 1 14.34 11.70 0.45
CA MET A 1 13.55 11.09 1.56
C MET A 1 12.12 11.49 1.34
N PHE A 2 11.19 10.55 1.39
CA PHE A 2 9.76 10.85 1.33
C PHE A 2 9.25 11.22 2.73
N VAL A 3 8.21 12.03 2.78
CA VAL A 3 7.43 12.30 3.99
C VAL A 3 6.04 11.73 3.75
N GLY A 4 5.43 11.15 4.77
CA GLY A 4 4.08 10.64 4.67
C GLY A 4 3.42 10.53 6.03
N ILE A 5 2.12 10.25 5.99
CA ILE A 5 1.28 10.01 7.15
C ILE A 5 0.40 8.80 6.89
N GLU A 6 0.23 7.96 7.91
CA GLU A 6 -0.77 6.92 7.91
C GLU A 6 -2.09 7.49 8.44
N LEU A 7 -3.11 7.54 7.59
CA LEU A 7 -4.43 8.06 7.91
C LEU A 7 -5.33 6.92 8.38
N THR A 8 -6.02 7.12 9.50
CA THR A 8 -7.10 6.23 9.95
C THR A 8 -8.43 6.71 9.36
N VAL A 9 -9.05 5.90 8.53
CA VAL A 9 -10.28 6.22 7.79
C VAL A 9 -11.43 5.32 8.27
N SER A 10 -12.57 5.93 8.61
CA SER A 10 -13.78 5.19 8.99
C SER A 10 -14.50 4.68 7.74
N THR A 11 -14.94 3.43 7.79
CA THR A 11 -15.78 2.79 6.77
C THR A 11 -16.93 2.05 7.44
N ARG A 12 -17.83 1.44 6.66
CA ARG A 12 -18.90 0.59 7.22
C ARG A 12 -18.37 -0.66 7.95
N TRP A 13 -17.11 -1.02 7.72
CA TRP A 13 -16.49 -2.23 8.25
C TRP A 13 -15.59 -1.96 9.47
N GLY A 14 -15.49 -0.70 9.92
CA GLY A 14 -14.61 -0.27 10.99
C GLY A 14 -13.61 0.77 10.52
N TYR A 15 -12.40 0.75 11.06
CA TYR A 15 -11.31 1.64 10.65
C TYR A 15 -10.31 0.90 9.78
N VAL A 16 -9.88 1.57 8.71
CA VAL A 16 -8.79 1.11 7.84
C VAL A 16 -7.75 2.20 7.67
N HIS A 17 -6.58 1.81 7.20
CA HIS A 17 -5.44 2.70 7.10
C HIS A 17 -5.07 3.00 5.65
N ILE A 18 -4.77 4.27 5.38
CA ILE A 18 -4.29 4.75 4.09
C ILE A 18 -2.99 5.51 4.31
N ASN A 19 -1.90 5.06 3.70
CA ASN A 19 -0.68 5.87 3.64
C ASN A 19 -0.84 6.96 2.60
N GLN A 20 -0.65 8.22 3.00
CA GLN A 20 -0.47 9.37 2.12
C GLN A 20 1.00 9.77 2.11
N ILE A 21 1.67 9.60 0.97
CA ILE A 21 3.10 9.87 0.78
C ILE A 21 3.28 11.06 -0.17
N GLU A 22 4.05 12.05 0.25
CA GLU A 22 4.26 13.32 -0.44
C GLU A 22 5.48 13.27 -1.38
N GLY A 23 5.22 13.58 -2.64
CA GLY A 23 6.23 14.04 -3.60
C GLY A 23 6.49 15.54 -3.45
N ASP A 24 7.05 16.15 -4.49
CA ASP A 24 7.16 17.61 -4.56
C ASP A 24 5.87 18.20 -5.17
N HIS A 25 5.24 17.48 -6.10
CA HIS A 25 3.95 17.83 -6.71
C HIS A 25 2.96 16.65 -6.75
N GLU A 26 3.48 15.42 -6.71
CA GLU A 26 2.67 14.21 -6.68
C GLU A 26 2.33 13.78 -5.25
N LYS A 27 1.26 13.01 -5.11
CA LYS A 27 0.93 12.28 -3.88
C LYS A 27 0.62 10.84 -4.21
N LEU A 28 1.02 9.92 -3.35
CA LEU A 28 0.68 8.51 -3.45
C LEU A 28 -0.21 8.12 -2.27
N TYR A 29 -1.32 7.44 -2.58
CA TYR A 29 -2.25 6.91 -1.59
C TYR A 29 -2.29 5.38 -1.66
N VAL A 30 -1.86 4.72 -0.58
CA VAL A 30 -1.79 3.26 -0.51
C VAL A 30 -2.82 2.75 0.49
N PHE A 31 -3.64 1.78 0.10
CA PHE A 31 -4.52 1.08 1.02
C PHE A 31 -3.71 0.02 1.79
N ASN A 32 -3.55 0.23 3.09
CA ASN A 32 -2.61 -0.55 3.89
C ASN A 32 -3.19 -1.90 4.33
N HIS A 33 -2.31 -2.90 4.35
CA HIS A 33 -2.43 -4.22 4.96
C HIS A 33 -3.87 -4.79 5.03
N PRO A 34 -4.55 -5.06 3.89
CA PRO A 34 -5.93 -5.55 3.87
C PRO A 34 -6.15 -6.82 4.70
N ALA A 35 -5.13 -7.67 4.84
CA ALA A 35 -5.17 -8.89 5.64
C ALA A 35 -5.34 -8.65 7.14
N ALA A 36 -4.99 -7.47 7.64
CA ALA A 36 -5.14 -7.12 9.06
C ALA A 36 -6.61 -7.02 9.50
N TYR A 37 -7.54 -6.76 8.56
CA TYR A 37 -8.94 -6.45 8.90
C TYR A 37 -9.84 -7.69 9.02
N GLY A 38 -9.36 -8.89 8.66
CA GLY A 38 -10.17 -10.11 8.67
C GLY A 38 -11.36 -10.10 7.69
N LEU A 39 -11.29 -9.26 6.65
CA LEU A 39 -12.33 -9.08 5.65
C LEU A 39 -12.06 -9.93 4.40
N SER A 40 -13.12 -10.43 3.76
CA SER A 40 -13.00 -11.06 2.45
C SER A 40 -12.63 -10.05 1.35
N VAL A 41 -12.09 -10.51 0.22
CA VAL A 41 -11.81 -9.64 -0.95
C VAL A 41 -13.01 -8.79 -1.36
N LYS A 42 -14.23 -9.37 -1.34
CA LYS A 42 -15.46 -8.63 -1.66
C LYS A 42 -15.68 -7.47 -0.68
N GLN A 43 -15.50 -7.72 0.62
CA GLN A 43 -15.65 -6.69 1.64
C GLN A 43 -14.54 -5.65 1.57
N ILE A 44 -13.30 -6.03 1.21
CA ILE A 44 -12.22 -5.07 0.94
C ILE A 44 -12.56 -4.16 -0.24
N LEU A 45 -13.15 -4.69 -1.33
CA LEU A 45 -13.62 -3.84 -2.44
C LEU A 45 -14.69 -2.83 -2.00
N GLU A 46 -15.63 -3.26 -1.15
CA GLU A 46 -16.63 -2.36 -0.56
C GLU A 46 -15.99 -1.34 0.39
N CYS A 47 -14.97 -1.75 1.14
CA CYS A 47 -14.20 -0.87 2.02
C CYS A 47 -13.43 0.20 1.22
N ILE A 48 -12.77 -0.18 0.13
CA ILE A 48 -12.10 0.76 -0.79
C ILE A 48 -13.14 1.73 -1.37
N ALA A 49 -14.34 1.26 -1.73
CA ALA A 49 -15.40 2.15 -2.21
C ALA A 49 -15.86 3.19 -1.16
N ASP A 50 -15.84 2.84 0.13
CA ASP A 50 -16.08 3.81 1.21
C ASP A 50 -14.91 4.79 1.38
N VAL A 51 -13.65 4.30 1.31
CA VAL A 51 -12.46 5.16 1.37
C VAL A 51 -12.44 6.18 0.23
N LEU A 52 -12.79 5.76 -0.99
CA LEU A 52 -12.80 6.60 -2.20
C LEU A 52 -13.75 7.81 -2.11
N GLN A 53 -14.65 7.84 -1.12
CA GLN A 53 -15.50 9.01 -0.85
C GLN A 53 -14.73 10.14 -0.15
N GLN A 54 -13.57 9.84 0.45
CA GLN A 54 -12.77 10.76 1.26
C GLN A 54 -11.34 10.92 0.73
N TYR A 55 -10.73 9.82 0.28
CA TYR A 55 -9.33 9.78 -0.18
C TYR A 55 -9.21 8.92 -1.44
N PRO A 56 -8.34 9.29 -2.40
CA PRO A 56 -8.03 8.40 -3.52
C PRO A 56 -7.28 7.15 -3.03
N VAL A 57 -7.23 6.14 -3.87
CA VAL A 57 -6.43 4.92 -3.66
C VAL A 57 -5.69 4.64 -4.97
N ASP A 58 -4.37 4.71 -4.92
CA ASP A 58 -3.48 4.51 -6.07
C ASP A 58 -2.91 3.10 -6.11
N ALA A 59 -2.72 2.49 -4.94
CA ALA A 59 -2.14 1.16 -4.78
C ALA A 59 -2.71 0.47 -3.53
N ILE A 60 -2.47 -0.83 -3.41
CA ILE A 60 -2.84 -1.62 -2.23
C ILE A 60 -1.64 -2.43 -1.76
N GLU A 61 -1.47 -2.53 -0.45
CA GLU A 61 -0.46 -3.44 0.10
C GLU A 61 -0.86 -4.89 -0.10
N ASN A 62 0.12 -5.73 -0.46
CA ASN A 62 -0.05 -7.18 -0.52
C ASN A 62 0.73 -7.90 0.58
N THR A 63 1.09 -7.17 1.64
CA THR A 63 1.80 -7.69 2.79
C THR A 63 1.09 -7.37 4.10
N HIS A 64 1.41 -8.12 5.14
CA HIS A 64 1.09 -7.82 6.52
C HIS A 64 2.33 -8.06 7.37
N MET A 65 2.81 -7.03 8.09
CA MET A 65 4.05 -7.06 8.87
C MET A 65 5.30 -7.51 8.06
N GLY A 66 5.30 -7.21 6.76
CA GLY A 66 6.34 -7.61 5.81
C GLY A 66 6.23 -9.00 5.19
N PHE A 67 5.15 -9.75 5.47
CA PHE A 67 4.92 -11.07 4.89
C PHE A 67 3.84 -11.01 3.81
N LEU A 68 4.08 -11.67 2.68
CA LEU A 68 3.13 -11.74 1.55
C LEU A 68 1.78 -12.33 2.00
N THR A 69 0.68 -11.72 1.56
CA THR A 69 -0.70 -12.17 1.78
C THR A 69 -1.35 -12.52 0.44
N PRO A 70 -1.18 -13.77 -0.05
CA PRO A 70 -1.60 -14.17 -1.40
C PRO A 70 -3.10 -14.05 -1.67
N GLU A 71 -3.93 -14.09 -0.63
CA GLU A 71 -5.39 -13.99 -0.72
C GLU A 71 -5.86 -12.64 -1.30
N PHE A 72 -5.03 -11.59 -1.23
CA PHE A 72 -5.30 -10.29 -1.84
C PHE A 72 -4.63 -10.10 -3.22
N ASN A 73 -4.02 -11.14 -3.78
CA ASN A 73 -3.63 -11.21 -5.19
C ASN A 73 -4.83 -11.60 -6.08
N ASP A 74 -6.00 -11.03 -5.79
CA ASP A 74 -7.22 -11.28 -6.52
C ASP A 74 -7.35 -10.31 -7.73
N PRO A 75 -7.64 -10.80 -8.94
CA PRO A 75 -7.79 -9.97 -10.14
C PRO A 75 -8.87 -8.89 -10.06
N ARG A 76 -9.85 -9.04 -9.16
CA ARG A 76 -10.90 -8.02 -8.94
C ARG A 76 -10.35 -6.77 -8.26
N LEU A 77 -9.26 -6.89 -7.51
CA LEU A 77 -8.53 -5.76 -6.95
C LEU A 77 -7.57 -5.24 -8.01
N ASN A 78 -8.04 -4.35 -8.89
CA ASN A 78 -7.28 -3.82 -10.01
C ASN A 78 -6.40 -2.62 -9.61
N TYR A 79 -5.44 -2.86 -8.71
CA TYR A 79 -4.51 -1.86 -8.19
C TYR A 79 -3.08 -2.42 -8.20
N PRO A 80 -2.05 -1.58 -8.42
CA PRO A 80 -0.67 -1.93 -8.13
C PRO A 80 -0.51 -2.51 -6.72
N ARG A 81 0.34 -3.52 -6.58
CA ARG A 81 0.59 -4.23 -5.32
C ARG A 81 1.91 -3.79 -4.72
N ILE A 82 1.86 -3.08 -3.61
CA ILE A 82 3.06 -2.60 -2.91
C ILE A 82 3.37 -3.55 -1.77
N ALA A 83 4.65 -3.83 -1.56
CA ALA A 83 5.12 -4.55 -0.40
C ALA A 83 5.75 -3.57 0.60
N SER A 84 5.33 -3.67 1.85
CA SER A 84 5.77 -2.84 2.98
C SER A 84 5.95 -3.71 4.22
N ASP A 85 6.98 -3.39 5.01
CA ASP A 85 7.27 -4.14 6.23
C ASP A 85 6.43 -3.73 7.43
N ASP A 86 5.77 -2.56 7.35
CA ASP A 86 4.97 -1.96 8.42
C ASP A 86 5.68 -2.02 9.79
N SER A 87 6.97 -1.66 9.78
CA SER A 87 7.86 -1.90 10.90
C SER A 87 7.59 -0.97 12.08
N HIS A 88 7.24 -1.56 13.21
CA HIS A 88 7.12 -0.89 14.50
C HIS A 88 8.37 -1.07 15.39
N ASP A 89 9.30 -1.94 14.97
CA ASP A 89 10.57 -2.18 15.63
C ASP A 89 11.71 -2.41 14.61
N ARG A 90 12.95 -2.31 15.10
CA ARG A 90 14.15 -2.44 14.26
C ARG A 90 14.32 -3.83 13.66
N LEU A 91 13.77 -4.87 14.30
CA LEU A 91 13.89 -6.26 13.83
C LEU A 91 12.94 -6.54 12.66
N SER A 92 11.92 -5.71 12.48
CA SER A 92 10.95 -5.82 11.40
C SER A 92 11.39 -5.06 10.14
N CYS A 93 12.29 -4.07 10.27
CA CYS A 93 12.79 -3.29 9.15
C CYS A 93 13.50 -4.15 8.11
N GLY A 94 13.14 -3.97 6.84
CA GLY A 94 13.78 -4.63 5.71
C GLY A 94 13.27 -6.03 5.41
N ARG A 95 12.13 -6.44 5.99
CA ARG A 95 11.45 -7.69 5.61
C ARG A 95 10.98 -7.68 4.16
N THR A 96 10.61 -6.51 3.65
CA THR A 96 10.17 -6.35 2.27
C THR A 96 10.39 -4.91 1.82
N TRP A 97 10.40 -4.69 0.51
CA TRP A 97 10.60 -3.39 -0.12
C TRP A 97 10.05 -3.42 -1.55
N ILE A 98 9.98 -2.24 -2.18
CA ILE A 98 9.77 -2.12 -3.62
C ILE A 98 11.04 -1.58 -4.29
N GLU A 99 11.33 -2.06 -5.49
CA GLU A 99 12.45 -1.63 -6.32
C GLU A 99 11.94 -1.01 -7.62
N LEU A 100 12.54 0.10 -8.02
CA LEU A 100 12.20 0.84 -9.24
C LEU A 100 13.50 1.19 -9.97
N ASP A 101 13.50 1.02 -11.28
CA ASP A 101 14.56 1.53 -12.15
C ASP A 101 14.18 2.91 -12.69
N CYS A 102 14.51 3.95 -11.93
CA CYS A 102 14.20 5.34 -12.29
C CYS A 102 15.17 6.36 -11.72
N CYS A 103 15.07 7.58 -12.25
CA CYS A 103 15.71 8.74 -11.65
C CYS A 103 15.24 8.91 -10.21
N ARG A 104 16.17 9.31 -9.32
CA ARG A 104 15.89 9.57 -7.91
C ARG A 104 15.15 10.90 -7.70
N ASP A 105 13.98 11.01 -8.32
CA ASP A 105 13.05 12.12 -8.31
C ASP A 105 11.73 11.64 -7.70
N LYS A 106 11.21 12.35 -6.70
CA LYS A 106 10.06 11.87 -5.92
C LYS A 106 8.82 11.69 -6.78
N ASP A 107 8.53 12.67 -7.62
CA ASP A 107 7.32 12.68 -8.44
C ASP A 107 7.39 11.59 -9.52
N THR A 108 8.57 11.37 -10.11
CA THR A 108 8.80 10.28 -11.06
C THR A 108 8.63 8.91 -10.41
N ILE A 109 9.20 8.70 -9.22
CA ILE A 109 9.00 7.47 -8.43
C ILE A 109 7.51 7.24 -8.16
N ILE A 110 6.79 8.25 -7.66
CA ILE A 110 5.35 8.12 -7.37
C ILE A 110 4.55 7.78 -8.63
N ARG A 111 4.82 8.45 -9.76
CA ARG A 111 4.12 8.15 -11.03
C ARG A 111 4.34 6.71 -11.49
N GLN A 112 5.56 6.20 -11.37
CA GLN A 112 5.84 4.79 -11.71
C GLN A 112 5.14 3.82 -10.76
N ILE A 113 5.10 4.11 -9.46
CA ILE A 113 4.36 3.29 -8.49
C ILE A 113 2.87 3.24 -8.86
N LYS A 114 2.25 4.37 -9.18
CA LYS A 114 0.84 4.44 -9.62
C LYS A 114 0.57 3.62 -10.88
N GLN A 115 1.58 3.46 -11.74
CA GLN A 115 1.50 2.67 -12.97
C GLN A 115 1.80 1.18 -12.75
N GLY A 116 2.26 0.78 -11.56
CA GLY A 116 2.67 -0.59 -11.29
C GLY A 116 4.06 -0.93 -11.84
N GLU A 117 4.85 0.06 -12.23
CA GLU A 117 6.18 -0.10 -12.85
C GLU A 117 7.25 -0.26 -11.78
N PHE A 118 7.15 -1.35 -11.00
CA PHE A 118 8.08 -1.68 -9.93
C PHE A 118 8.05 -3.18 -9.61
N THR A 119 9.05 -3.66 -8.89
CA THR A 119 9.10 -5.04 -8.38
C THR A 119 9.05 -5.04 -6.85
N CYS A 120 8.43 -6.06 -6.26
CA CYS A 120 8.45 -6.26 -4.82
C CYS A 120 9.57 -7.23 -4.44
N GLY A 121 10.42 -6.82 -3.50
CA GLY A 121 11.44 -7.65 -2.88
C GLY A 121 10.98 -8.16 -1.51
N TYR A 122 11.31 -9.39 -1.18
CA TYR A 122 11.01 -10.01 0.11
C TYR A 122 12.31 -10.60 0.64
N ALA A 123 12.66 -10.28 1.89
CA ALA A 123 13.78 -10.89 2.55
C ALA A 123 13.53 -12.40 2.64
N ARG A 124 14.52 -13.19 2.26
CA ARG A 124 14.47 -14.64 2.49
C ARG A 124 14.60 -14.86 3.99
N GLY A 125 13.57 -15.46 4.58
CA GLY A 125 13.64 -16.05 5.92
C GLY A 125 14.61 -17.23 5.95
#